data_AF-A0A8T5HAH3-F1
#
_entry.id   AF-A0A8T5HAH3-F1
#
_cell.length_a   1.000
_cell.length_b   1.000
_cell.length_c   1.000
_cell.angle_alpha   90.00
_cell.angle_beta   90.00
_cell.angle_gamma   90.00
#
_symmetry.space_group_name_H-M   'P 1'
#
loop_
_entity.id
_entity.type
_entity.pdbx_description
1 polymer ?
#
loop_
_entity_poly.entity_id
_entity_poly.type
_entity_poly.pdbx_seq_one_letter_code
_entity_poly.pdbx_strand_id
1 'polypeptide(L)'
;MNEIKTILEDMYLFKYIGGRHTPEKKFLRKIIIILDKKQRREFIKEYKQIINDGLIIREFKRTKKGMDWHISLNPRKIKEIQEVIK
;
A
#
# COMPACT_ATOMS: atom_id res chain seq x y z
N MET A 1 4.35 15.31 6.03
CA MET A 1 4.67 14.24 5.08
C MET A 1 3.43 13.40 4.93
N ASN A 2 3.03 13.05 3.71
CA ASN A 2 1.86 12.19 3.49
C ASN A 2 2.38 10.74 3.41
N GLU A 3 2.17 9.94 4.45
CA GLU A 3 2.67 8.57 4.54
C GLU A 3 2.13 7.68 3.42
N ILE A 4 0.94 7.99 2.91
CA ILE A 4 0.34 7.31 1.75
C ILE A 4 1.16 7.57 0.49
N LYS A 5 1.57 8.82 0.27
CA LYS A 5 2.44 9.18 -0.85
C LYS A 5 3.74 8.38 -0.82
N THR A 6 4.37 8.24 0.36
CA THR A 6 5.58 7.41 0.51
C THR A 6 5.35 5.94 0.17
N ILE A 7 4.21 5.35 0.54
CA ILE A 7 3.90 3.96 0.18
C ILE A 7 3.71 3.80 -1.32
N LEU A 8 2.94 4.70 -1.94
CA LEU A 8 2.68 4.66 -3.37
C LEU A 8 3.97 4.86 -4.18
N GLU A 9 4.82 5.80 -3.75
CA GLU A 9 6.17 6.01 -4.30
C GLU A 9 7.03 4.75 -4.20
N ASP A 10 7.18 4.18 -3.00
CA ASP A 10 7.96 2.95 -2.80
C ASP A 10 7.42 1.84 -3.71
N MET A 11 6.10 1.62 -3.74
CA MET A 11 5.50 0.58 -4.56
C MET A 11 5.70 0.81 -6.07
N TYR A 12 5.66 2.06 -6.50
CA TYR A 12 5.89 2.45 -7.89
C TYR A 12 7.36 2.25 -8.29
N LEU A 13 8.31 2.70 -7.46
CA LEU A 13 9.76 2.52 -7.66
C LEU A 13 10.15 1.05 -7.77
N PHE A 14 9.59 0.19 -6.91
CA PHE A 14 9.84 -1.24 -6.94
C PHE A 14 8.98 -2.01 -7.96
N LYS A 15 8.15 -1.31 -8.75
CA LYS A 15 7.28 -1.89 -9.78
C LYS A 15 6.35 -2.99 -9.25
N TYR A 16 5.84 -2.84 -8.03
CA TYR A 16 4.78 -3.71 -7.48
C TYR A 16 3.44 -3.34 -8.11
N ILE A 17 3.24 -3.68 -9.38
CA ILE A 17 2.07 -3.33 -10.18
C ILE A 17 1.37 -4.61 -10.66
N GLY A 18 0.05 -4.70 -10.47
CA GLY A 18 -0.78 -5.81 -10.93
C GLY A 18 -0.28 -7.16 -10.39
N GLY A 19 0.19 -8.02 -11.29
CA GLY A 19 0.69 -9.36 -10.94
C GLY A 19 1.93 -9.38 -10.04
N ARG A 20 2.70 -8.29 -9.97
CA ARG A 20 3.83 -8.15 -9.04
C ARG A 20 3.35 -7.55 -7.72
N HIS A 21 3.45 -8.34 -6.66
CA HIS A 21 2.87 -8.05 -5.36
C HIS A 21 3.86 -8.32 -4.23
N THR A 22 3.58 -7.74 -3.07
CA THR A 22 4.45 -7.77 -1.90
C THR A 22 3.61 -7.94 -0.64
N PRO A 23 4.12 -8.60 0.42
CA PRO A 23 3.40 -8.71 1.69
C PRO A 23 3.02 -7.33 2.25
N GLU A 24 1.76 -7.14 2.60
CA GLU A 24 1.21 -5.90 3.15
C GLU A 24 1.94 -5.49 4.43
N LYS A 25 2.16 -6.47 5.31
CA LYS A 25 2.83 -6.29 6.60
C LYS A 25 4.22 -5.65 6.48
N LYS A 26 4.91 -5.84 5.35
CA LYS A 26 6.23 -5.26 5.11
C LYS A 26 6.18 -3.72 5.11
N PHE A 27 5.16 -3.15 4.48
CA PHE A 27 4.96 -1.69 4.39
C PHE A 27 4.36 -1.14 5.67
N LEU A 28 3.29 -1.79 6.16
CA LEU A 28 2.61 -1.33 7.37
C LEU A 28 3.54 -1.29 8.57
N ARG A 29 4.44 -2.27 8.75
CA ARG A 29 5.42 -2.24 9.86
C ARG A 29 6.37 -1.05 9.76
N LYS A 30 6.91 -0.76 8.56
CA LYS A 30 7.84 0.36 8.34
C LYS A 30 7.21 1.69 8.74
N ILE A 31 5.95 1.93 8.36
CA ILE A 31 5.24 3.17 8.64
C ILE A 31 4.71 3.23 10.08
N ILE A 32 4.08 2.17 10.59
CA ILE A 32 3.45 2.20 11.92
C ILE A 32 4.48 2.44 13.03
N ILE A 33 5.73 1.96 12.88
CA ILE A 33 6.78 2.14 13.90
C ILE A 33 7.09 3.62 14.16
N ILE A 34 7.06 4.45 13.13
CA ILE A 34 7.44 5.87 13.22
C ILE A 34 6.27 6.80 13.61
N LEU A 35 5.04 6.31 13.57
CA LEU A 35 3.83 7.11 13.85
C LEU A 35 3.39 7.00 15.31
N ASP A 36 2.87 8.10 15.85
CA ASP A 36 2.18 8.13 17.14
C ASP A 36 0.77 7.48 17.07
N LYS A 37 0.09 7.35 18.20
CA LYS A 37 -1.24 6.70 18.26
C LYS A 37 -2.32 7.42 17.43
N LYS A 38 -2.29 8.75 17.35
CA LYS A 38 -3.27 9.54 16.59
C LYS A 38 -3.00 9.41 15.10
N GLN A 39 -1.74 9.61 14.70
CA GLN A 39 -1.26 9.46 13.33
C GLN A 39 -1.51 8.06 12.78
N ARG A 40 -1.29 7.00 13.59
CA ARG A 40 -1.60 5.63 13.18
C ARG A 40 -3.08 5.44 12.81
N ARG A 41 -3.99 6.06 13.57
CA ARG A 41 -5.43 5.93 13.30
C ARG A 41 -5.81 6.64 12.01
N GLU A 42 -5.25 7.82 11.77
CA GLU A 42 -5.46 8.61 10.56
C GLU A 42 -4.90 7.88 9.33
N PHE A 43 -3.64 7.46 9.41
CA PHE A 43 -2.99 6.63 8.39
C PHE A 43 -3.79 5.37 8.04
N ILE A 44 -4.29 4.61 9.04
CA ILE A 44 -5.09 3.40 8.77
C ILE A 44 -6.40 3.74 8.05
N LYS A 45 -7.02 4.90 8.35
CA LYS A 45 -8.24 5.33 7.64
C LYS A 45 -7.93 5.66 6.18
N GLU A 46 -6.90 6.47 5.94
CA GLU A 46 -6.48 6.83 4.58
C GLU A 46 -6.03 5.60 3.78
N TYR A 47 -5.29 4.70 4.41
CA TYR A 47 -4.84 3.46 3.79
C TYR A 47 -6.00 2.56 3.36
N LYS A 48 -7.06 2.47 4.18
CA LYS A 48 -8.28 1.76 3.78
C LYS A 48 -9.01 2.49 2.65
N GLN A 49 -9.02 3.81 2.67
CA GLN A 49 -9.66 4.61 1.62
C GLN A 49 -9.00 4.36 0.25
N ILE A 50 -7.67 4.39 0.15
CA ILE A 50 -7.00 4.15 -1.14
C ILE A 50 -7.16 2.72 -1.67
N ILE A 51 -7.38 1.74 -0.79
CA ILE A 51 -7.73 0.37 -1.19
C ILE A 51 -9.16 0.36 -1.76
N ASN A 52 -10.11 1.02 -1.09
CA ASN A 52 -11.49 1.14 -1.56
C ASN A 52 -11.59 1.92 -2.88
N ASP A 53 -10.79 2.97 -3.03
CA ASP A 53 -10.67 3.75 -4.28
C ASP A 53 -9.98 2.95 -5.40
N GLY A 54 -9.45 1.77 -5.08
CA GLY A 54 -8.85 0.84 -6.01
C GLY A 54 -7.47 1.25 -6.49
N LEU A 55 -6.79 2.20 -5.83
CA LEU A 55 -5.39 2.54 -6.15
C LEU A 55 -4.46 1.39 -5.79
N ILE A 56 -4.75 0.70 -4.67
CA ILE A 56 -4.06 -0.50 -4.23
C ILE A 56 -4.99 -1.71 -4.38
N ILE A 57 -4.50 -2.75 -5.05
CA ILE A 57 -5.11 -4.07 -5.07
C ILE A 57 -4.59 -4.83 -3.85
N ARG A 58 -5.50 -5.39 -3.06
CA ARG A 58 -5.19 -6.21 -1.87
C ARG A 58 -5.77 -7.61 -2.04
N GLU A 59 -4.90 -8.61 -2.01
CA GLU A 59 -5.26 -10.01 -2.25
C GLU A 59 -4.76 -10.90 -1.11
N PHE A 60 -5.57 -11.86 -0.69
CA PHE A 60 -5.16 -12.87 0.28
C PHE A 60 -4.53 -14.05 -0.46
N LYS A 61 -3.25 -14.32 -0.21
CA LYS A 61 -2.48 -15.33 -0.96
C LYS A 61 -1.88 -16.37 -0.03
N ARG A 62 -1.83 -17.60 -0.54
CA ARG A 62 -1.10 -18.69 0.10
C ARG A 62 0.40 -18.50 -0.14
N THR A 63 1.14 -18.43 0.95
CA THR A 63 2.60 -18.42 0.99
C THR A 63 3.11 -19.77 1.51
N LYS A 64 4.43 -20.01 1.43
CA LYS A 64 5.06 -21.20 2.02
C LYS A 64 4.88 -21.30 3.55
N LYS A 65 4.50 -20.21 4.22
CA LYS A 65 4.37 -20.11 5.68
C LYS A 65 2.92 -19.93 6.16
N GLY A 66 1.94 -20.12 5.27
CA GLY A 66 0.52 -19.89 5.57
C GLY A 66 -0.09 -18.84 4.64
N MET A 67 -1.24 -18.28 5.01
CA MET A 67 -1.92 -17.25 4.21
C MET A 67 -1.50 -15.86 4.69
N ASP A 68 -1.24 -14.93 3.76
CA ASP A 68 -0.97 -13.54 4.11
C ASP A 68 -1.60 -12.57 3.11
N TRP A 69 -1.80 -11.33 3.55
CA TRP A 69 -2.26 -10.26 2.67
C TRP A 69 -1.09 -9.73 1.86
N HIS A 70 -1.30 -9.65 0.55
CA HIS A 70 -0.38 -9.05 -0.40
C HIS A 70 -1.03 -7.86 -1.08
N ILE A 71 -0.20 -6.88 -1.42
CA ILE A 71 -0.64 -5.66 -2.08
C ILE A 71 0.17 -5.40 -3.36
N SER A 72 -0.47 -4.75 -4.31
CA SER A 72 0.13 -4.21 -5.53
C SER A 72 -0.62 -2.95 -5.96
N LEU A 73 0.01 -2.10 -6.76
CA LEU A 73 -0.64 -0.97 -7.40
C LEU A 73 -1.58 -1.47 -8.49
N ASN A 74 -2.74 -0.83 -8.61
CA ASN A 74 -3.69 -1.15 -9.66
C ASN A 74 -3.17 -0.67 -11.02
N PRO A 75 -2.90 -1.56 -11.99
CA PRO A 75 -2.41 -1.16 -13.30
C PRO A 75 -3.40 -0.25 -14.05
N ARG A 76 -4.71 -0.36 -13.76
CA ARG A 76 -5.76 0.46 -14.40
C ARG A 76 -5.79 1.91 -13.88
N LYS A 77 -5.17 2.18 -12.73
CA LYS A 77 -5.17 3.49 -12.06
C LYS A 77 -3.78 4.12 -11.97
N ILE A 78 -2.81 3.67 -12.77
CA ILE A 78 -1.44 4.18 -12.69
C ILE A 78 -1.33 5.69 -12.93
N LYS A 79 -2.16 6.26 -13.80
CA LYS A 79 -2.18 7.72 -14.01
C LYS A 79 -2.61 8.47 -12.75
N GLU A 80 -3.71 8.05 -12.13
CA GLU A 80 -4.19 8.60 -10.84
C GLU A 80 -3.12 8.46 -9.74
N ILE A 81 -2.48 7.29 -9.66
CA ILE A 81 -1.41 7.03 -8.69
C ILE A 81 -0.23 7.98 -8.90
N GLN A 82 0.17 8.23 -10.15
CA GLN A 82 1.23 9.19 -10.47
C GLN A 82 0.85 10.62 -10.12
N GLU A 83 -0.42 11.01 -10.21
CA GLU A 83 -0.90 12.33 -9.79
C GLU A 83 -0.82 12.51 -8.27
N VAL A 84 -1.12 11.46 -7.50
CA VAL A 84 -0.94 11.45 -6.03
C VAL A 84 0.54 11.51 -5.62
N ILE A 85 1.41 10.90 -6.43
CA ILE A 85 2.87 10.88 -6.20
C ILE A 85 3.54 12.20 -6.61
N LYS A 86 3.01 12.96 -7.58
CA LYS A 86 3.57 14.27 -7.94
C LYS A 86 3.43 15.26 -6.78
#